data_AF-A0A7W1IRV0-F1
#
_entry.id   AF-A0A7W1IRV0-F1
#
_cell.length_a   1.000
_cell.length_b   1.000
_cell.length_c   1.000
_cell.angle_alpha   90.00
_cell.angle_beta   90.00
_cell.angle_gamma   90.00
#
_symmetry.space_group_name_H-M   'P 1'
#
loop_
_entity.id
_entity.type
_entity.pdbx_description
1 polymer ?
#
loop_
_entity_poly.entity_id
_entity_poly.type
_entity_poly.pdbx_seq_one_letter_code
_entity_poly.pdbx_strand_id
1 'polypeptide(L)'
;AERSGDCGGLCIALAAALRANGVPARLLAGRWATSALPEHRVDDVPYLQQHVKLEFHCQGIGWVPCDPASGVLHDRGDGLRFFASDPEISSNSTAGAT
;
A
#
# COMPACT_ATOMS: atom_id res chain seq x y z
N ALA A 1 -7.24 22.50 8.09
CA ALA A 1 -6.62 21.20 8.42
C ALA A 1 -5.73 20.82 7.25
N GLU A 2 -4.44 20.61 7.51
CA GLU A 2 -3.48 20.18 6.49
C GLU A 2 -3.86 18.77 6.01
N ARG A 3 -3.86 18.53 4.69
CA ARG A 3 -4.17 17.22 4.08
C ARG A 3 -2.90 16.56 3.56
N SER A 4 -1.91 16.44 4.45
CA SER A 4 -0.62 15.83 4.18
C SER A 4 -0.47 14.54 5.00
N GLY A 5 0.15 13.52 4.43
CA GLY A 5 0.35 12.22 5.07
C GLY A 5 1.20 11.31 4.19
N ASP A 6 2.04 10.48 4.81
CA ASP A 6 2.82 9.44 4.14
C ASP A 6 1.99 8.14 3.97
N CYS A 7 2.62 7.08 3.45
CA CYS A 7 1.95 5.80 3.26
C CYS A 7 1.37 5.22 4.57
N GLY A 8 2.06 5.43 5.69
CA GLY A 8 1.60 5.01 7.03
C GLY A 8 0.39 5.80 7.50
N GLY A 9 0.46 7.13 7.42
CA GLY A 9 -0.61 8.03 7.84
C GLY A 9 -1.92 7.77 7.08
N LEU A 10 -1.85 7.59 5.77
CA LEU A 10 -3.00 7.26 4.93
C LEU A 10 -3.61 5.90 5.32
N CYS A 11 -2.78 4.87 5.51
CA CYS A 11 -3.26 3.55 5.90
C CYS A 11 -3.87 3.53 7.30
N ILE A 12 -3.28 4.26 8.26
CA ILE A 12 -3.81 4.39 9.62
C ILE A 12 -5.18 5.07 9.59
N ALA A 13 -5.31 6.17 8.87
CA ALA A 13 -6.57 6.90 8.75
C ALA A 13 -7.68 6.01 8.15
N LEU A 14 -7.39 5.30 7.05
CA LEU A 14 -8.36 4.41 6.41
C LEU A 14 -8.70 3.19 7.30
N ALA A 15 -7.71 2.56 7.93
CA ALA A 15 -7.95 1.44 8.85
C ALA A 15 -8.80 1.87 10.06
N ALA A 16 -8.60 3.08 10.58
CA ALA A 16 -9.42 3.63 11.66
C ALA A 16 -10.88 3.82 11.22
N ALA A 17 -11.10 4.39 10.03
CA ALA A 17 -12.44 4.55 9.47
C ALA A 17 -13.15 3.20 9.25
N LEU A 18 -12.46 2.20 8.70
CA LEU A 18 -13.00 0.86 8.51
C LEU A 18 -13.41 0.20 9.83
N ARG A 19 -12.51 0.22 10.82
CA ARG A 19 -12.77 -0.36 12.15
C ARG A 19 -13.91 0.35 12.88
N ALA A 20 -14.03 1.67 12.73
CA ALA A 20 -15.16 2.43 13.27
C ALA A 20 -16.50 2.02 12.66
N ASN A 21 -16.50 1.44 11.45
CA ASN A 21 -17.68 0.90 10.76
C ASN A 21 -17.81 -0.62 10.91
N GLY A 22 -17.10 -1.24 11.86
CA GLY A 22 -17.19 -2.68 12.12
C GLY A 22 -16.53 -3.57 11.06
N VAL A 23 -15.72 -2.99 10.15
CA VAL A 23 -14.95 -3.76 9.17
C VAL A 23 -13.58 -4.10 9.76
N PRO A 24 -13.24 -5.40 9.93
CA PRO A 24 -11.90 -5.79 10.35
C PRO A 24 -10.87 -5.33 9.33
N ALA A 25 -9.83 -4.63 9.80
CA ALA A 25 -8.74 -4.16 8.95
C ALA A 25 -7.41 -4.29 9.69
N ARG A 26 -6.31 -4.55 8.98
CA ARG A 26 -4.95 -4.61 9.53
C ARG A 26 -3.95 -3.88 8.65
N LEU A 27 -2.93 -3.30 9.29
CA LEU A 27 -1.83 -2.64 8.61
C LEU A 27 -0.79 -3.68 8.21
N LEU A 28 -0.22 -3.50 7.02
CA LEU A 28 0.84 -4.32 6.46
C LEU A 28 2.07 -3.43 6.31
N ALA A 29 2.96 -3.46 7.30
CA ALA A 29 4.22 -2.71 7.27
C ALA A 29 5.34 -3.60 6.73
N GLY A 30 6.06 -3.12 5.72
CA GLY A 30 7.13 -3.88 5.10
C GLY A 30 7.96 -3.03 4.13
N ARG A 31 8.35 -3.66 3.03
CA ARG A 31 9.12 -3.05 1.95
C ARG A 31 8.48 -3.40 0.62
N TRP A 32 8.65 -2.55 -0.40
CA TRP A 32 8.33 -2.93 -1.77
C TRP A 32 9.20 -4.11 -2.22
N ALA A 33 8.65 -4.92 -3.12
CA ALA A 33 9.37 -6.00 -3.80
C ALA A 33 10.31 -5.45 -4.90
N THR A 34 11.05 -4.40 -4.57
CA THR A 34 12.01 -3.72 -5.44
C THR A 34 13.36 -3.74 -4.75
N SER A 35 14.40 -4.12 -5.49
CA SER A 35 15.77 -4.08 -4.98
C SER A 35 16.12 -2.66 -4.55
N ALA A 36 16.83 -2.54 -3.43
CA ALA A 36 17.38 -1.25 -3.03
C ALA A 36 18.39 -0.76 -4.08
N LEU A 37 18.18 0.44 -4.61
CA LEU A 37 19.11 1.09 -5.50
C LEU A 37 20.17 1.84 -4.66
N PRO A 38 21.48 1.71 -4.96
CA PRO A 38 22.56 2.32 -4.16
C PRO A 38 22.41 3.84 -3.91
N GLU A 39 21.76 4.54 -4.84
CA GLU A 39 21.51 5.97 -4.85
C GLU A 39 20.32 6.41 -3.98
N HIS A 40 19.42 5.50 -3.61
CA HIS A 40 18.28 5.82 -2.76
C HIS A 40 18.72 5.77 -1.30
N ARG A 41 18.92 6.94 -0.68
CA ARG A 41 19.30 7.08 0.74
C ARG A 41 18.43 8.13 1.44
N VAL A 42 18.16 7.94 2.72
CA VAL A 42 17.59 8.93 3.64
C VAL A 42 18.60 9.11 4.78
N ASP A 43 19.10 10.33 4.98
CA ASP A 43 20.13 10.65 6.00
C ASP A 43 21.36 9.71 5.94
N ASP A 44 21.90 9.49 4.73
CA ASP A 44 23.00 8.57 4.44
C ASP A 44 22.74 7.08 4.73
N VAL A 45 21.53 6.70 5.13
CA VAL A 45 21.10 5.30 5.27
C VAL A 45 20.44 4.83 3.98
N PRO A 46 20.80 3.65 3.43
CA PRO A 46 20.10 3.09 2.27
C PRO A 46 18.58 3.04 2.50
N TYR A 47 17.82 3.67 1.61
CA TYR A 47 16.38 3.68 1.63
C TYR A 47 15.87 2.36 1.06
N LEU A 48 15.51 1.45 1.97
CA LEU A 48 15.08 0.09 1.65
C LEU A 48 13.62 0.01 1.20
N GLN A 49 13.12 1.04 0.52
CA GLN A 49 11.78 1.08 -0.07
C GLN A 49 10.68 0.73 0.95
N GLN A 50 10.73 1.35 2.14
CA GLN A 50 9.75 1.10 3.20
C GLN A 50 8.36 1.51 2.73
N HIS A 51 7.37 0.66 2.98
CA HIS A 51 6.00 0.95 2.60
C HIS A 51 5.01 0.33 3.57
N VAL A 52 3.89 1.03 3.74
CA VAL A 52 2.75 0.55 4.51
C VAL A 52 1.56 0.45 3.58
N LYS A 53 0.96 -0.74 3.56
CA LYS A 53 -0.36 -0.99 2.96
C LYS A 53 -1.33 -1.38 4.06
N LEU A 54 -2.57 -1.67 3.69
CA LEU A 54 -3.52 -2.31 4.59
C LEU A 54 -4.29 -3.40 3.86
N GLU A 55 -5.00 -4.21 4.62
CA GLU A 55 -6.04 -5.07 4.09
C GLU A 55 -7.25 -5.05 5.01
N PHE A 56 -8.41 -5.34 4.45
CA PHE A 56 -9.68 -5.37 5.17
C PHE A 56 -10.48 -6.62 4.83
N HIS A 57 -11.30 -7.09 5.76
CA HIS A 57 -12.08 -8.29 5.57
C HIS A 57 -13.44 -7.96 4.95
N CYS A 58 -13.70 -8.51 3.76
CA CYS A 58 -14.99 -8.45 3.09
C CYS A 58 -15.70 -9.80 3.21
N GLN A 59 -16.92 -9.82 3.74
CA GLN A 59 -17.68 -11.06 3.90
C GLN A 59 -17.91 -11.74 2.55
N GLY A 60 -17.62 -13.04 2.49
CA GLY A 60 -17.73 -13.84 1.25
C GLY A 60 -16.54 -13.75 0.31
N ILE A 61 -15.62 -12.79 0.52
CA ILE A 61 -14.38 -12.64 -0.28
C ILE A 61 -13.14 -12.97 0.56
N GLY A 62 -13.14 -12.60 1.84
CA GLY A 62 -12.00 -12.74 2.74
C GLY A 62 -11.20 -11.45 2.84
N TRP A 63 -9.88 -11.57 3.00
CA TRP A 63 -8.97 -10.43 3.14
C TRP A 63 -8.67 -9.79 1.79
N VAL A 64 -8.99 -8.50 1.68
CA VAL A 64 -8.84 -7.70 0.47
C VAL A 64 -7.69 -6.71 0.66
N PRO A 65 -6.63 -6.77 -0.17
CA PRO A 65 -5.53 -5.81 -0.10
C PRO A 65 -5.99 -4.42 -0.54
N CYS A 66 -5.40 -3.38 0.07
CA CYS A 66 -5.66 -1.99 -0.24
C CYS A 66 -4.40 -1.12 -0.08
N ASP A 67 -4.09 -0.32 -1.10
CA ASP A 67 -2.96 0.63 -1.08
C ASP A 67 -3.43 2.07 -1.36
N PRO A 68 -3.89 2.82 -0.33
CA PRO A 68 -4.39 4.18 -0.52
C PRO A 68 -3.28 5.16 -0.92
N ALA A 69 -2.02 4.89 -0.56
CA ALA A 69 -0.90 5.77 -0.91
C ALA A 69 -0.62 5.73 -2.40
N SER A 70 -0.60 4.54 -2.98
CA SER A 70 -0.49 4.35 -4.44
C SER A 70 -1.70 4.93 -5.17
N GLY A 71 -2.91 4.82 -4.59
CA GLY A 71 -4.11 5.49 -5.10
C GLY A 71 -3.97 7.01 -5.19
N VAL A 72 -3.49 7.66 -4.13
CA VAL A 72 -3.28 9.12 -4.14
C VAL A 72 -2.17 9.54 -5.13
N LEU A 73 -1.10 8.74 -5.24
CA LEU A 73 0.07 9.10 -6.06
C LEU A 73 -0.15 8.86 -7.56
N HIS A 74 -0.87 7.78 -7.90
CA HIS A 74 -0.92 7.26 -9.27
C HIS A 74 -2.33 7.27 -9.88
N ASP A 75 -3.39 7.33 -9.08
CA ASP A 75 -4.75 7.33 -9.61
C ASP A 75 -5.19 8.73 -10.00
N ARG A 76 -5.59 8.89 -11.27
CA ARG A 76 -6.18 10.13 -11.79
C ARG A 76 -7.63 9.91 -12.27
N GLY A 77 -8.28 8.80 -11.93
CA GLY A 77 -9.62 8.51 -12.45
C GLY A 77 -10.43 7.43 -11.73
N ASP A 78 -9.97 6.17 -11.71
CA ASP A 78 -10.83 5.01 -11.43
C ASP A 78 -11.10 4.80 -9.92
N GLY A 79 -10.23 5.27 -9.04
CA GLY A 79 -10.33 5.24 -7.58
C GLY A 79 -10.28 3.86 -6.92
N LEU A 80 -10.58 2.79 -7.68
CA LEU A 80 -10.74 1.42 -7.19
C LEU A 80 -9.57 0.51 -7.55
N ARG A 81 -8.65 0.97 -8.41
CA ARG A 81 -7.52 0.17 -8.91
C ARG A 81 -6.57 -0.32 -7.82
N PHE A 82 -6.62 0.28 -6.63
CA PHE A 82 -5.76 -0.10 -5.51
C PHE A 82 -6.54 -0.82 -4.39
N PHE A 83 -7.76 -1.27 -4.69
CA PHE A 83 -8.54 -2.20 -3.87
C PHE A 83 -8.57 -3.56 -4.57
N ALA A 84 -8.31 -4.64 -3.82
CA ALA A 84 -8.24 -6.03 -4.31
C ALA A 84 -7.16 -6.35 -5.36
N SER A 85 -6.62 -5.33 -6.02
CA SER A 85 -5.51 -5.44 -6.95
C SER A 85 -4.32 -4.67 -6.40
N ASP A 86 -3.23 -5.40 -6.16
CA ASP A 86 -1.94 -4.83 -5.86
C ASP A 86 -1.09 -4.94 -7.13
N PRO A 87 -1.05 -3.89 -7.98
CA PRO A 87 -0.34 -3.96 -9.25
C PRO A 87 1.14 -4.32 -9.09
N GLU A 88 1.74 -4.02 -7.93
CA GLU A 88 3.14 -4.33 -7.61
C GLU A 88 3.39 -5.80 -7.25
N ILE A 89 2.35 -6.54 -6.85
CA ILE A 89 2.44 -8.01 -6.73
C ILE A 89 2.29 -8.67 -8.10
N SER A 90 1.46 -8.10 -8.98
CA SER A 90 1.19 -8.69 -10.30
C SER A 90 2.32 -8.47 -11.32
N SER A 91 3.00 -7.33 -11.27
CA SER A 91 4.07 -6.94 -12.21
C SER A 91 5.34 -7.77 -12.06
N ASN A 92 5.60 -8.34 -10.88
CA ASN A 92 6.83 -9.10 -10.62
C ASN A 92 6.75 -10.59 -10.99
N SER A 93 5.58 -11.07 -11.45
CA SER A 93 5.38 -12.46 -11.89
C SER A 93 5.91 -12.76 -13.30
N THR A 94 6.28 -11.73 -14.08
CA THR A 94 6.71 -11.88 -15.47
C THR A 94 8.22 -11.69 -15.67
N ALA A 95 8.98 -11.33 -14.62
CA ALA A 95 10.39 -10.97 -14.71
C ALA A 95 11.38 -12.09 -14.36
N GLY A 96 10.96 -13.37 -14.43
CA GLY A 96 11.78 -14.52 -14.00
C GLY A 96 11.80 -15.72 -14.94
N ALA A 97 11.41 -15.57 -16.21
CA ALA A 97 11.42 -16.65 -17.19
C ALA A 97 12.29 -16.30 -18.41
N THR A 98 13.61 -16.33 -18.23
CA THR A 98 14.60 -16.53 -19.30
C THR A 98 15.81 -17.26 -18.74
#